data_AF-A0A2D8UFL6-F1
#
_entry.id   AF-A0A2D8UFL6-F1
#
_cell.length_a   1.000
_cell.length_b   1.000
_cell.length_c   1.000
_cell.angle_alpha   90.00
_cell.angle_beta   90.00
_cell.angle_gamma   90.00
#
_symmetry.space_group_name_H-M   'P 1'
#
loop_
_entity.id
_entity.type
_entity.pdbx_description
1 polymer ?
#
loop_
_entity_poly.entity_id
_entity_poly.type
_entity_poly.pdbx_seq_one_letter_code
_entity_poly.pdbx_strand_id
1 'polypeptide(L)'
;MVDILCITIYFWRVKLVDENSSLAEHYKQPRNAGLLSDADVIVEAENPVCGDIMRLSVKSDGQTILDVGCQTFGCAPAVAAGSLLSEMIKGKPVEIVQEIKKVDIDDGLGGLPPLKRHVASLGKNVLEKLADKLIRKDYKMAYSLPDLPYAYDALEPHIDARTMEIHHTKHHNTYITNVNTALEGHEGLASKSIEELISDLDSVPEAIRTAVRNNGGGHANHSLFWTIMSGNGGGNPSGDLAAAIDSDLGGMDSFKDAFSTAGATRFGSGWAWLVVKEGKLAVLSTPNQDSPLMDGSGTPILGLDVWEHAYYLNYQNRRPDYMAAFFNVIDWNAVAGRFAAAK
;
A
#
# COMPACT_ATOMS: atom_id res chain seq x y z
N MET A 1 30.98 45.16 1.45
CA MET A 1 29.64 45.68 1.14
C MET A 1 28.81 44.51 0.61
N VAL A 2 28.32 43.69 1.53
CA VAL A 2 27.33 42.63 1.28
C VAL A 2 26.42 42.74 2.51
N ASP A 3 25.24 43.33 2.32
CA ASP A 3 24.33 43.64 3.41
C ASP A 3 23.59 42.39 3.87
N ILE A 4 23.87 42.05 5.11
CA ILE A 4 23.09 41.21 6.00
C ILE A 4 21.94 42.07 6.52
N LEU A 5 20.71 41.81 6.07
CA LEU A 5 19.50 42.19 6.80
C LEU A 5 18.46 41.07 6.57
N CYS A 6 18.52 40.02 7.39
CA CYS A 6 17.66 39.85 8.56
C CYS A 6 16.17 40.02 8.30
N ILE A 7 15.46 38.88 8.31
CA ILE A 7 14.27 38.68 9.15
C ILE A 7 13.16 39.72 8.88
N THR A 8 12.46 39.58 7.76
CA THR A 8 11.07 40.03 7.69
C THR A 8 10.20 38.85 8.07
N ILE A 9 10.11 38.62 9.37
CA ILE A 9 9.01 37.87 9.96
C ILE A 9 7.75 38.55 9.44
N TYR A 10 6.99 37.86 8.59
CA TYR A 10 5.59 38.18 8.37
C TYR A 10 4.86 37.86 9.67
N PHE A 11 5.03 38.77 10.63
CA PHE A 11 4.26 38.95 11.84
C PHE A 11 2.88 39.42 11.39
N TRP A 12 2.09 38.53 10.80
CA TRP A 12 0.66 38.60 11.05
C TRP A 12 0.46 38.09 12.48
N ARG A 13 0.65 39.02 13.41
CA ARG A 13 0.22 38.88 14.79
C ARG A 13 -1.30 38.80 14.75
N VAL A 14 -1.82 37.60 14.54
CA VAL A 14 -3.13 37.21 15.05
C VAL A 14 -2.97 37.26 16.58
N LYS A 15 -3.09 38.46 17.14
CA LYS A 15 -3.59 38.61 18.51
C LYS A 15 -4.98 37.99 18.46
N LEU A 16 -5.12 36.71 18.83
CA LEU A 16 -6.37 36.02 19.21
C LEU A 16 -6.21 34.49 19.30
N VAL A 17 -5.01 33.97 19.56
CA VAL A 17 -4.88 32.57 20.00
C VAL A 17 -4.08 32.62 21.28
N ASP A 18 -4.75 32.36 22.41
CA ASP A 18 -4.07 32.08 23.67
C ASP A 18 -3.03 30.98 23.39
N GLU A 19 -1.78 31.19 23.75
CA GLU A 19 -0.70 30.23 23.46
C GLU A 19 -0.93 28.87 24.14
N ASN A 20 -1.81 28.85 25.15
CA ASN A 20 -2.30 27.67 25.88
C ASN A 20 -3.69 27.19 25.41
N SER A 21 -4.20 27.67 24.28
CA SER A 21 -5.46 27.17 23.72
C SER A 21 -5.30 25.79 23.10
N SER A 22 -6.37 24.99 23.14
CA SER A 22 -6.47 23.69 22.47
C SER A 22 -6.04 23.78 20.98
N LEU A 23 -6.46 24.84 20.28
CA LEU A 23 -6.02 25.09 18.90
C LEU A 23 -4.49 25.20 18.76
N ALA A 24 -3.82 25.92 19.66
CA ALA A 24 -2.37 26.04 19.62
C ALA A 24 -1.67 24.72 19.96
N GLU A 25 -2.21 23.95 20.90
CA GLU A 25 -1.68 22.63 21.26
C GLU A 25 -1.74 21.66 20.08
N HIS A 26 -2.93 21.45 19.52
CA HIS A 26 -3.13 20.51 18.41
C HIS A 26 -2.38 20.91 17.13
N TYR A 27 -2.10 22.21 16.92
CA TYR A 27 -1.25 22.65 15.84
C TYR A 27 0.24 22.37 16.08
N LYS A 28 0.73 22.67 17.30
CA LYS A 28 2.16 22.52 17.65
C LYS A 28 2.55 21.05 17.87
N GLN A 29 1.61 20.23 18.36
CA GLN A 29 1.81 18.81 18.67
C GLN A 29 0.65 17.97 18.11
N PRO A 30 0.56 17.83 16.77
CA PRO A 30 -0.52 17.10 16.15
C PRO A 30 -0.49 15.62 16.57
N ARG A 31 -1.63 15.14 17.08
CA ARG A 31 -1.89 13.74 17.41
C ARG A 31 -2.05 12.92 16.14
N ASN A 32 -1.57 11.67 16.18
CA ASN A 32 -1.72 10.69 15.11
C ASN A 32 -1.29 11.20 13.72
N ALA A 33 -0.22 11.99 13.66
CA ALA A 33 0.22 12.61 12.40
C ALA A 33 0.77 11.58 11.41
N GLY A 34 0.37 11.72 10.14
CA GLY A 34 0.74 10.82 9.05
C GLY A 34 -0.36 9.79 8.73
N LEU A 35 -0.18 9.03 7.65
CA LEU A 35 -1.10 7.96 7.28
C LEU A 35 -0.61 6.62 7.86
N LEU A 36 -1.54 5.83 8.35
CA LEU A 36 -1.32 4.44 8.72
C LEU A 36 -1.11 3.63 7.44
N SER A 37 0.05 3.00 7.37
CA SER A 37 0.41 2.12 6.26
C SER A 37 -0.37 0.79 6.25
N ASP A 38 -0.99 0.41 7.36
CA ASP A 38 -1.84 -0.79 7.51
C ASP A 38 -3.32 -0.43 7.72
N ALA A 39 -3.77 0.74 7.24
CA ALA A 39 -5.17 1.13 7.32
C ALA A 39 -6.08 0.28 6.43
N ASP A 40 -7.26 -0.03 6.96
CA ASP A 40 -8.35 -0.67 6.22
C ASP A 40 -9.07 0.36 5.33
N VAL A 41 -9.20 1.60 5.82
CA VAL A 41 -9.92 2.67 5.13
C VAL A 41 -9.07 3.93 5.03
N ILE A 42 -8.98 4.52 3.84
CA ILE A 42 -8.42 5.85 3.63
C ILE A 42 -9.47 6.74 2.96
N VAL A 43 -9.64 7.95 3.50
CA VAL A 43 -10.54 8.98 2.98
C VAL A 43 -9.84 10.32 2.89
N GLU A 44 -10.24 11.12 1.91
CA GLU A 44 -9.76 12.49 1.70
C GLU A 44 -10.94 13.44 1.50
N ALA A 45 -10.89 14.62 2.12
CA ALA A 45 -11.76 15.74 1.81
C ALA A 45 -10.96 17.01 1.52
N GLU A 46 -11.51 17.85 0.66
CA GLU A 46 -11.01 19.19 0.37
C GLU A 46 -12.07 20.21 0.81
N ASN A 47 -11.61 21.35 1.33
CA ASN A 47 -12.48 22.46 1.66
C ASN A 47 -12.62 23.42 0.47
N PRO A 48 -13.81 23.57 -0.14
CA PRO A 48 -13.97 24.41 -1.33
C PRO A 48 -13.78 25.92 -1.07
N VAL A 49 -13.77 26.36 0.20
CA VAL A 49 -13.59 27.78 0.56
C VAL A 49 -12.11 28.18 0.57
N CYS A 50 -11.22 27.29 1.00
CA CYS A 50 -9.81 27.61 1.23
C CYS A 50 -8.83 26.67 0.51
N GLY A 51 -9.29 25.56 -0.05
CA GLY A 51 -8.45 24.53 -0.67
C GLY A 51 -7.69 23.64 0.32
N ASP A 52 -7.92 23.78 1.63
CA ASP A 52 -7.28 22.91 2.63
C ASP A 52 -7.77 21.46 2.43
N ILE A 53 -6.83 20.50 2.47
CA ILE A 53 -7.08 19.07 2.27
C ILE A 53 -6.81 18.31 3.56
N MET A 54 -7.67 17.37 3.91
CA MET A 54 -7.51 16.49 5.07
C MET A 54 -7.70 15.03 4.66
N ARG A 55 -6.74 14.19 5.05
CA ARG A 55 -6.76 12.74 4.86
C ARG A 55 -6.81 12.04 6.21
N LEU A 56 -7.71 11.05 6.32
CA LEU A 56 -7.75 10.11 7.43
C LEU A 56 -7.50 8.70 6.91
N SER A 57 -6.64 7.97 7.60
CA SER A 57 -6.42 6.54 7.43
C SER A 57 -6.86 5.84 8.72
N VAL A 58 -7.70 4.83 8.64
CA VAL A 58 -8.34 4.19 9.80
C VAL A 58 -8.16 2.68 9.73
N LYS A 59 -7.79 2.09 10.88
CA LYS A 59 -7.83 0.66 11.13
C LYS A 59 -9.04 0.32 12.00
N SER A 60 -9.83 -0.67 11.64
CA SER A 60 -11.07 -1.04 12.33
C SER A 60 -11.32 -2.55 12.33
N ASP A 61 -11.94 -3.05 13.39
CA ASP A 61 -12.47 -4.43 13.46
C ASP A 61 -13.94 -4.54 12.98
N GLY A 62 -14.48 -3.46 12.41
CA GLY A 62 -15.88 -3.37 11.97
C GLY A 62 -16.86 -2.90 13.04
N GLN A 63 -16.46 -2.83 14.30
CA GLN A 63 -17.25 -2.24 15.40
C GLN A 63 -16.54 -1.06 16.05
N THR A 64 -15.21 -1.11 16.13
CA THR A 64 -14.35 -0.14 16.81
C THR A 64 -13.27 0.38 15.85
N ILE A 65 -12.94 1.65 15.99
CA ILE A 65 -11.78 2.26 15.35
C ILE A 65 -10.55 1.97 16.20
N LEU A 66 -9.70 1.04 15.76
CA LEU A 66 -8.53 0.57 16.49
C LEU A 66 -7.38 1.57 16.44
N ASP A 67 -7.15 2.15 15.26
CA ASP A 67 -6.11 3.16 15.07
C ASP A 67 -6.51 4.18 13.99
N VAL A 68 -5.90 5.37 14.08
CA VAL A 68 -6.15 6.49 13.17
C VAL A 68 -4.82 7.14 12.82
N GLY A 69 -4.67 7.53 11.56
CA GLY A 69 -3.65 8.44 11.08
C GLY A 69 -4.31 9.63 10.39
N CYS A 70 -3.77 10.82 10.59
CA CYS A 70 -4.25 12.07 10.00
C CYS A 70 -3.13 12.82 9.29
N GLN A 71 -3.37 13.17 8.02
CA GLN A 71 -2.49 14.03 7.25
C GLN A 71 -3.29 15.20 6.68
N THR A 72 -2.93 16.42 7.09
CA THR A 72 -3.61 17.64 6.65
C THR A 72 -2.65 18.54 5.90
N PHE A 73 -3.07 19.02 4.72
CA PHE A 73 -2.37 20.03 3.93
C PHE A 73 -3.20 21.31 3.97
N GLY A 74 -2.76 22.31 4.74
CA GLY A 74 -3.53 23.54 4.88
C GLY A 74 -3.07 24.43 6.02
N CYS A 75 -3.93 25.37 6.41
CA CYS A 75 -3.62 26.33 7.46
C CYS A 75 -3.55 25.70 8.87
N ALA A 76 -2.94 26.41 9.82
CA ALA A 76 -2.76 25.93 11.20
C ALA A 76 -4.05 25.42 11.88
N PRO A 77 -5.21 26.12 11.78
CA PRO A 77 -6.47 25.58 12.27
C PRO A 77 -6.89 24.25 11.61
N ALA A 78 -6.59 24.03 10.33
CA ALA A 78 -6.91 22.78 9.64
C ALA A 78 -6.09 21.61 10.17
N VAL A 79 -4.79 21.82 10.38
CA VAL A 79 -3.91 20.83 11.02
C VAL A 79 -4.40 20.51 12.43
N ALA A 80 -4.76 21.54 13.22
CA ALA A 80 -5.30 21.36 14.56
C ALA A 80 -6.62 20.57 14.56
N ALA A 81 -7.54 20.89 13.64
CA ALA A 81 -8.80 20.18 13.50
C ALA A 81 -8.59 18.70 13.15
N GLY A 82 -7.67 18.39 12.22
CA GLY A 82 -7.34 17.00 11.88
C GLY A 82 -6.75 16.24 13.06
N SER A 83 -5.85 16.88 13.80
CA SER A 83 -5.30 16.32 15.04
C SER A 83 -6.39 16.01 16.06
N LEU A 84 -7.27 16.97 16.38
CA LEU A 84 -8.36 16.79 17.33
C LEU A 84 -9.30 15.66 16.88
N LEU A 85 -9.71 15.66 15.61
CA LEU A 85 -10.58 14.63 15.05
C LEU A 85 -9.99 13.23 15.19
N SER A 86 -8.70 13.07 14.92
CA SER A 86 -8.03 11.77 15.03
C SER A 86 -8.07 11.24 16.48
N GLU A 87 -7.99 12.12 17.46
CA GLU A 87 -8.10 11.78 18.88
C GLU A 87 -9.54 11.46 19.28
N MET A 88 -10.50 12.24 18.79
CA MET A 88 -11.92 12.06 19.09
C MET A 88 -12.44 10.67 18.67
N ILE A 89 -11.93 10.11 17.57
CA ILE A 89 -12.45 8.85 16.99
C ILE A 89 -11.60 7.61 17.31
N LYS A 90 -10.31 7.76 17.66
CA LYS A 90 -9.45 6.61 17.97
C LYS A 90 -9.91 5.88 19.24
N GLY A 91 -10.03 4.56 19.15
CA GLY A 91 -10.52 3.70 20.23
C GLY A 91 -12.02 3.81 20.51
N LYS A 92 -12.80 4.41 19.60
CA LYS A 92 -14.26 4.58 19.74
C LYS A 92 -15.03 3.65 18.81
N PRO A 93 -16.32 3.37 19.11
CA PRO A 93 -17.21 2.69 18.17
C PRO A 93 -17.29 3.43 16.84
N VAL A 94 -17.43 2.69 15.73
CA VAL A 94 -17.46 3.28 14.39
C VAL A 94 -18.59 4.29 14.22
N GLU A 95 -19.70 4.15 14.94
CA GLU A 95 -20.87 5.04 14.87
C GLU A 95 -20.56 6.47 15.32
N ILE A 96 -19.53 6.68 16.15
CA ILE A 96 -19.15 8.02 16.65
C ILE A 96 -18.88 9.01 15.50
N VAL A 97 -18.40 8.51 14.37
CA VAL A 97 -18.01 9.33 13.22
C VAL A 97 -19.21 10.06 12.59
N GLN A 98 -20.42 9.50 12.73
CA GLN A 98 -21.67 10.14 12.29
C GLN A 98 -22.15 11.20 13.30
N GLU A 99 -21.91 10.95 14.59
CA GLU A 99 -22.40 11.78 15.69
C GLU A 99 -21.64 13.10 15.84
N ILE A 100 -20.34 13.12 15.52
CA ILE A 100 -19.51 14.32 15.60
C ILE A 100 -20.01 15.38 14.61
N LYS A 101 -20.32 16.57 15.12
CA LYS A 101 -20.80 17.75 14.39
C LYS A 101 -19.69 18.77 14.24
N LYS A 102 -19.90 19.74 13.35
CA LYS A 102 -19.00 20.89 13.16
C LYS A 102 -18.78 21.67 14.46
N VAL A 103 -19.82 21.80 15.28
CA VAL A 103 -19.75 22.51 16.56
C VAL A 103 -18.83 21.79 17.55
N ASP A 104 -18.80 20.46 17.56
CA ASP A 104 -17.93 19.70 18.48
C ASP A 104 -16.44 19.91 18.12
N ILE A 105 -16.13 20.06 16.83
CA ILE A 105 -14.79 20.37 16.33
C ILE A 105 -14.41 21.82 16.66
N ASP A 106 -15.35 22.75 16.50
CA ASP A 106 -15.16 24.17 16.81
C ASP A 106 -14.89 24.35 18.32
N ASP A 107 -15.75 23.78 19.15
CA ASP A 107 -15.69 23.86 20.61
C ASP A 107 -14.47 23.10 21.17
N GLY A 108 -14.14 21.93 20.61
CA GLY A 108 -12.99 21.15 21.02
C GLY A 108 -11.65 21.86 20.78
N LEU A 109 -11.59 22.79 19.81
CA LEU A 109 -10.43 23.66 19.58
C LEU A 109 -10.45 24.94 20.44
N GLY A 110 -11.46 25.12 21.30
CA GLY A 110 -11.64 26.31 22.12
C GLY A 110 -12.31 27.48 21.40
N GLY A 111 -12.99 27.21 20.28
CA GLY A 111 -13.67 28.21 19.46
C GLY A 111 -12.74 28.80 18.39
N LEU A 112 -13.01 28.47 17.14
CA LEU A 112 -12.34 29.00 15.96
C LEU A 112 -12.70 30.47 15.73
N PRO A 113 -11.74 31.29 15.26
CA PRO A 113 -12.02 32.62 14.76
C PRO A 113 -13.14 32.57 13.70
N PRO A 114 -14.07 33.55 13.66
CA PRO A 114 -15.22 33.49 12.74
C PRO A 114 -14.84 33.24 11.28
N LEU A 115 -13.74 33.84 10.80
CA LEU A 115 -13.23 33.66 9.43
C LEU A 115 -12.64 32.26 9.15
N LYS A 116 -12.41 31.45 10.18
CA LYS A 116 -11.79 30.12 10.10
C LYS A 116 -12.73 28.96 10.45
N ARG A 117 -13.99 29.24 10.80
CA ARG A 117 -15.00 28.20 11.10
C ARG A 117 -15.29 27.24 9.94
N HIS A 118 -14.98 27.62 8.70
CA HIS A 118 -15.07 26.71 7.55
C HIS A 118 -14.19 25.46 7.74
N VAL A 119 -13.13 25.51 8.55
CA VAL A 119 -12.28 24.35 8.86
C VAL A 119 -13.04 23.23 9.57
N ALA A 120 -14.00 23.56 10.46
CA ALA A 120 -14.86 22.55 11.05
C ALA A 120 -15.73 21.83 9.99
N SER A 121 -16.02 22.49 8.86
CA SER A 121 -16.66 21.82 7.72
C SER A 121 -15.74 20.83 7.01
N LEU A 122 -14.45 21.14 6.85
CA LEU A 122 -13.47 20.16 6.32
C LEU A 122 -13.43 18.90 7.18
N GLY A 123 -13.36 19.10 8.50
CA GLY A 123 -13.40 18.02 9.48
C GLY A 123 -14.67 17.17 9.40
N LYS A 124 -15.84 17.82 9.30
CA LYS A 124 -17.10 17.08 9.13
C LYS A 124 -17.17 16.34 7.79
N ASN A 125 -16.73 16.96 6.70
CA ASN A 125 -16.76 16.34 5.37
C ASN A 125 -15.89 15.07 5.32
N VAL A 126 -14.71 15.06 5.96
CA VAL A 126 -13.87 13.86 6.00
C VAL A 126 -14.49 12.75 6.87
N LEU A 127 -15.17 13.11 7.97
CA LEU A 127 -15.91 12.15 8.79
C LEU A 127 -17.13 11.58 8.08
N GLU A 128 -17.84 12.36 7.27
CA GLU A 128 -18.95 11.86 6.46
C GLU A 128 -18.46 10.82 5.45
N LYS A 129 -17.34 11.08 4.77
CA LYS A 129 -16.70 10.09 3.89
C LYS A 129 -16.24 8.86 4.65
N LEU A 130 -15.71 9.03 5.87
CA LEU A 130 -15.30 7.92 6.72
C LEU A 130 -16.51 7.08 7.15
N ALA A 131 -17.62 7.72 7.51
CA ALA A 131 -18.88 7.06 7.85
C ALA A 131 -19.41 6.23 6.67
N ASP A 132 -19.38 6.80 5.47
CA ASP A 132 -19.81 6.11 4.25
C ASP A 132 -19.02 4.82 4.01
N LYS A 133 -17.75 4.76 4.41
CA LYS A 133 -16.91 3.56 4.30
C LYS A 133 -17.03 2.61 5.49
N LEU A 134 -17.12 3.13 6.73
CA LEU A 134 -17.15 2.26 7.91
C LEU A 134 -18.54 1.69 8.23
N ILE A 135 -19.62 2.40 7.88
CA ILE A 135 -20.98 2.10 8.38
C ILE A 135 -21.93 1.62 7.28
N ARG A 136 -21.70 1.98 6.01
CA ARG A 136 -22.52 1.38 4.94
C ARG A 136 -22.23 -0.11 4.87
N LYS A 137 -23.30 -0.91 4.95
CA LYS A 137 -23.29 -2.37 4.81
C LYS A 137 -22.67 -2.88 3.50
N ASP A 138 -22.51 -2.00 2.52
CA ASP A 138 -22.05 -2.31 1.17
C ASP A 138 -20.56 -2.00 0.97
N TYR A 139 -19.88 -1.36 1.94
CA TYR A 139 -18.42 -1.23 1.93
C TYR A 139 -17.80 -2.56 2.37
N LYS A 140 -17.76 -3.51 1.44
CA LYS A 140 -16.98 -4.72 1.60
C LYS A 140 -15.71 -4.55 0.78
N MET A 141 -14.56 -4.62 1.45
CA MET A 141 -13.28 -4.72 0.77
C MET A 141 -13.34 -5.94 -0.15
N ALA A 142 -13.18 -5.71 -1.45
CA ALA A 142 -13.15 -6.76 -2.46
C ALA A 142 -11.99 -7.72 -2.21
N TYR A 143 -10.85 -7.16 -1.78
CA TYR A 143 -9.63 -7.87 -1.48
C TYR A 143 -9.17 -7.58 -0.05
N SER A 144 -8.55 -8.57 0.60
CA SER A 144 -7.94 -8.45 1.93
C SER A 144 -6.48 -8.87 1.90
N LEU A 145 -5.69 -8.40 2.87
CA LEU A 145 -4.31 -8.85 3.04
C LEU A 145 -4.31 -10.35 3.37
N PRO A 146 -3.71 -11.22 2.54
CA PRO A 146 -3.62 -12.64 2.85
C PRO A 146 -2.70 -12.86 4.05
N ASP A 147 -2.98 -13.85 4.88
CA ASP A 147 -2.03 -14.27 5.91
C ASP A 147 -0.75 -14.83 5.27
N LEU A 148 0.40 -14.54 5.87
CA LEU A 148 1.64 -15.19 5.46
C LEU A 148 1.59 -16.68 5.82
N PRO A 149 2.04 -17.59 4.92
CA PRO A 149 2.04 -19.03 5.20
C PRO A 149 3.12 -19.46 6.21
N TYR A 150 3.94 -18.52 6.70
CA TYR A 150 5.03 -18.74 7.64
C TYR A 150 5.28 -17.49 8.50
N ALA A 151 6.05 -17.64 9.59
CA ALA A 151 6.42 -16.54 10.47
C ALA A 151 7.34 -15.51 9.77
N TYR A 152 7.34 -14.25 10.23
CA TYR A 152 8.12 -13.18 9.60
C TYR A 152 9.63 -13.45 9.55
N ASP A 153 10.18 -14.19 10.51
CA ASP A 153 11.59 -14.59 10.61
C ASP A 153 11.90 -15.94 9.92
N ALA A 154 10.91 -16.60 9.33
CA ALA A 154 11.09 -17.94 8.76
C ALA A 154 12.04 -17.98 7.56
N LEU A 155 12.31 -16.85 6.90
CA LEU A 155 13.18 -16.74 5.74
C LEU A 155 14.61 -16.29 6.09
N GLU A 156 14.93 -16.12 7.37
CA GLU A 156 16.29 -15.80 7.81
C GLU A 156 17.25 -16.98 7.54
N PRO A 157 18.53 -16.72 7.20
CA PRO A 157 19.19 -15.41 7.14
C PRO A 157 19.07 -14.71 5.78
N HIS A 158 18.21 -15.20 4.87
CA HIS A 158 18.15 -14.74 3.48
C HIS A 158 17.27 -13.52 3.28
N ILE A 159 16.18 -13.39 4.02
CA ILE A 159 15.34 -12.18 4.08
C ILE A 159 15.05 -11.90 5.54
N ASP A 160 15.40 -10.71 6.02
CA ASP A 160 15.27 -10.37 7.44
C ASP A 160 13.80 -10.16 7.84
N ALA A 161 13.48 -10.50 9.10
CA ALA A 161 12.12 -10.42 9.60
C ALA A 161 11.51 -9.02 9.51
N ARG A 162 12.32 -7.96 9.63
CA ARG A 162 11.85 -6.58 9.58
C ARG A 162 11.42 -6.18 8.17
N THR A 163 12.17 -6.59 7.15
CA THR A 163 11.76 -6.47 5.75
C THR A 163 10.45 -7.21 5.51
N MET A 164 10.35 -8.47 5.95
CA MET A 164 9.11 -9.27 5.77
C MET A 164 7.88 -8.60 6.40
N GLU A 165 8.01 -8.08 7.62
CA GLU A 165 6.93 -7.37 8.32
C GLU A 165 6.49 -6.12 7.54
N ILE A 166 7.43 -5.27 7.12
CA ILE A 166 7.13 -4.02 6.41
C ILE A 166 6.57 -4.31 5.00
N HIS A 167 7.20 -5.21 4.26
CA HIS A 167 6.84 -5.56 2.90
C HIS A 167 5.43 -6.16 2.84
N HIS A 168 5.08 -7.01 3.80
CA HIS A 168 3.73 -7.56 3.94
C HIS A 168 2.72 -6.55 4.49
N THR A 169 2.92 -6.08 5.73
CA THR A 169 1.87 -5.32 6.45
C THR A 169 1.72 -3.88 5.97
N LYS A 170 2.73 -3.32 5.28
CA LYS A 170 2.71 -1.94 4.81
C LYS A 170 2.60 -1.88 3.29
N HIS A 171 3.57 -2.42 2.55
CA HIS A 171 3.57 -2.30 1.08
C HIS A 171 2.40 -3.06 0.44
N HIS A 172 2.27 -4.36 0.74
CA HIS A 172 1.17 -5.15 0.18
C HIS A 172 -0.20 -4.62 0.61
N ASN A 173 -0.37 -4.28 1.91
CA ASN A 173 -1.62 -3.71 2.40
C ASN A 173 -2.00 -2.41 1.70
N THR A 174 -1.03 -1.51 1.46
CA THR A 174 -1.29 -0.24 0.75
C THR A 174 -1.85 -0.49 -0.65
N TYR A 175 -1.31 -1.47 -1.39
CA TYR A 175 -1.85 -1.85 -2.70
C TYR A 175 -3.30 -2.33 -2.59
N ILE A 176 -3.60 -3.18 -1.61
CA ILE A 176 -4.96 -3.68 -1.36
C ILE A 176 -5.93 -2.55 -1.03
N THR A 177 -5.57 -1.65 -0.11
CA THR A 177 -6.40 -0.50 0.26
C THR A 177 -6.70 0.40 -0.94
N ASN A 178 -5.69 0.66 -1.78
CA ASN A 178 -5.83 1.51 -2.94
C ASN A 178 -6.65 0.87 -4.07
N VAL A 179 -6.49 -0.42 -4.35
CA VAL A 179 -7.28 -1.10 -5.39
C VAL A 179 -8.74 -1.22 -4.97
N ASN A 180 -9.03 -1.53 -3.70
CA ASN A 180 -10.39 -1.51 -3.18
C ASN A 180 -11.03 -0.12 -3.30
N THR A 181 -10.28 0.93 -2.96
CA THR A 181 -10.75 2.31 -3.13
C THR A 181 -11.05 2.64 -4.59
N ALA A 182 -10.22 2.18 -5.54
CA ALA A 182 -10.46 2.40 -6.97
C ALA A 182 -11.69 1.66 -7.50
N LEU A 183 -12.12 0.59 -6.84
CA LEU A 183 -13.25 -0.24 -7.25
C LEU A 183 -14.58 0.16 -6.60
N GLU A 184 -14.60 1.20 -5.77
CA GLU A 184 -15.83 1.74 -5.18
C GLU A 184 -16.83 2.14 -6.28
N GLY A 185 -18.05 1.60 -6.20
CA GLY A 185 -19.08 1.79 -7.24
C GLY A 185 -18.93 0.89 -8.48
N HIS A 186 -17.95 -0.02 -8.50
CA HIS A 186 -17.68 -0.96 -9.58
C HIS A 186 -17.82 -2.43 -9.11
N GLU A 187 -18.96 -2.79 -8.52
CA GLU A 187 -19.21 -4.10 -7.90
C GLU A 187 -18.92 -5.31 -8.83
N GLY A 188 -19.21 -5.18 -10.13
CA GLY A 188 -18.93 -6.23 -11.11
C GLY A 188 -17.44 -6.43 -11.40
N LEU A 189 -16.59 -5.43 -11.16
CA LEU A 189 -15.13 -5.57 -11.20
C LEU A 189 -14.60 -6.08 -9.86
N ALA A 190 -15.16 -5.60 -8.74
CA ALA A 190 -14.81 -6.01 -7.39
C ALA A 190 -15.09 -7.49 -7.09
N SER A 191 -15.97 -8.15 -7.85
CA SER A 191 -16.25 -9.58 -7.68
C SER A 191 -15.27 -10.50 -8.39
N LYS A 192 -14.42 -9.98 -9.30
CA LYS A 192 -13.38 -10.75 -9.98
C LYS A 192 -12.25 -11.08 -9.02
N SER A 193 -11.59 -12.22 -9.22
CA SER A 193 -10.27 -12.43 -8.62
C SER A 193 -9.30 -11.33 -9.06
N ILE A 194 -8.26 -11.08 -8.28
CA ILE A 194 -7.31 -10.01 -8.63
C ILE A 194 -6.60 -10.30 -9.96
N GLU A 195 -6.31 -11.58 -10.23
CA GLU A 195 -5.72 -12.04 -11.49
C GLU A 195 -6.65 -11.80 -12.69
N GLU A 196 -7.94 -12.13 -12.58
CA GLU A 196 -8.93 -11.86 -13.62
C GLU A 196 -9.12 -10.35 -13.86
N LEU A 197 -9.08 -9.55 -12.81
CA LEU A 197 -9.20 -8.10 -12.91
C LEU A 197 -8.03 -7.49 -13.70
N ILE A 198 -6.80 -7.87 -13.38
CA ILE A 198 -5.60 -7.29 -14.02
C ILE A 198 -5.29 -7.90 -15.38
N SER A 199 -5.85 -9.06 -15.72
CA SER A 199 -5.67 -9.67 -17.05
C SER A 199 -6.52 -9.00 -18.14
N ASP A 200 -7.52 -8.20 -17.76
CA ASP A 200 -8.45 -7.53 -18.67
C ASP A 200 -8.61 -6.04 -18.33
N LEU A 201 -7.48 -5.32 -18.30
CA LEU A 201 -7.43 -3.88 -17.99
C LEU A 201 -8.19 -3.02 -19.01
N ASP A 202 -8.39 -3.51 -20.23
CA ASP A 202 -9.17 -2.80 -21.25
C ASP A 202 -10.64 -2.72 -20.87
N SER A 203 -11.19 -3.73 -20.17
CA SER A 203 -12.54 -3.69 -19.59
C SER A 203 -12.69 -2.72 -18.43
N VAL A 204 -11.59 -2.30 -17.80
CA VAL A 204 -11.61 -1.37 -16.67
C VAL A 204 -11.81 0.06 -17.18
N PRO A 205 -12.76 0.84 -16.61
CA PRO A 205 -13.00 2.22 -17.00
C PRO A 205 -11.74 3.07 -16.93
N GLU A 206 -11.53 3.91 -17.95
CA GLU A 206 -10.32 4.72 -18.11
C GLU A 206 -9.97 5.53 -16.86
N ALA A 207 -10.98 6.09 -16.18
CA ALA A 207 -10.82 6.90 -14.97
C ALA A 207 -10.13 6.16 -13.81
N ILE A 208 -10.27 4.84 -13.71
CA ILE A 208 -9.69 4.02 -12.63
C ILE A 208 -8.62 3.04 -13.11
N ARG A 209 -8.45 2.89 -14.43
CA ARG A 209 -7.58 1.85 -15.04
C ARG A 209 -6.15 1.89 -14.52
N THR A 210 -5.55 3.07 -14.41
CA THR A 210 -4.17 3.21 -13.90
C THR A 210 -4.07 2.82 -12.42
N ALA A 211 -5.08 3.17 -11.61
CA ALA A 211 -5.11 2.80 -10.19
C ALA A 211 -5.25 1.28 -10.03
N VAL A 212 -6.13 0.65 -10.82
CA VAL A 212 -6.30 -0.81 -10.85
C VAL A 212 -5.04 -1.51 -11.36
N ARG A 213 -4.39 -1.01 -12.42
CA ARG A 213 -3.12 -1.55 -12.92
C ARG A 213 -2.05 -1.55 -11.83
N ASN A 214 -1.79 -0.40 -11.24
CA ASN A 214 -0.68 -0.25 -10.29
C ASN A 214 -0.92 -1.00 -8.98
N ASN A 215 -2.13 -0.87 -8.41
CA ASN A 215 -2.44 -1.42 -7.10
C ASN A 215 -2.96 -2.86 -7.18
N GLY A 216 -3.74 -3.19 -8.21
CA GLY A 216 -4.14 -4.57 -8.46
C GLY A 216 -2.96 -5.44 -8.88
N GLY A 217 -2.06 -4.92 -9.72
CA GLY A 217 -0.79 -5.59 -10.02
C GLY A 217 0.06 -5.78 -8.77
N GLY A 218 0.15 -4.76 -7.91
CA GLY A 218 0.83 -4.86 -6.62
C GLY A 218 0.24 -5.97 -5.74
N HIS A 219 -1.08 -6.07 -5.63
CA HIS A 219 -1.74 -7.12 -4.86
C HIS A 219 -1.49 -8.51 -5.45
N ALA A 220 -1.66 -8.71 -6.77
CA ALA A 220 -1.43 -10.00 -7.42
C ALA A 220 0.02 -10.47 -7.30
N ASN A 221 0.98 -9.57 -7.56
CA ASN A 221 2.41 -9.89 -7.54
C ASN A 221 2.87 -10.32 -6.13
N HIS A 222 2.47 -9.58 -5.09
CA HIS A 222 2.86 -9.91 -3.71
C HIS A 222 2.14 -11.17 -3.21
N SER A 223 0.86 -11.36 -3.56
CA SER A 223 0.12 -12.58 -3.21
C SER A 223 0.78 -13.83 -3.79
N LEU A 224 1.31 -13.75 -5.01
CA LEU A 224 2.15 -14.81 -5.56
C LEU A 224 3.46 -14.95 -4.75
N PHE A 225 4.20 -13.85 -4.55
CA PHE A 225 5.52 -13.80 -3.92
C PHE A 225 5.58 -14.52 -2.55
N TRP A 226 4.58 -14.30 -1.69
CA TRP A 226 4.54 -14.94 -0.36
C TRP A 226 4.37 -16.47 -0.42
N THR A 227 3.71 -16.97 -1.46
CA THR A 227 3.36 -18.40 -1.57
C THR A 227 4.40 -19.25 -2.28
N ILE A 228 5.41 -18.62 -2.89
CA ILE A 228 6.50 -19.29 -3.62
C ILE A 228 7.80 -19.32 -2.82
N MET A 229 7.76 -18.93 -1.55
CA MET A 229 8.88 -18.98 -0.62
C MET A 229 8.54 -19.85 0.59
N SER A 230 9.57 -20.38 1.25
CA SER A 230 9.45 -21.18 2.46
C SER A 230 10.76 -21.16 3.25
N GLY A 231 10.67 -21.26 4.58
CA GLY A 231 11.84 -21.40 5.45
C GLY A 231 12.61 -22.72 5.25
N ASN A 232 11.97 -23.72 4.63
CA ASN A 232 12.62 -24.96 4.18
C ASN A 232 12.81 -24.99 2.65
N GLY A 233 12.79 -23.82 2.01
CA GLY A 233 12.96 -23.68 0.57
C GLY A 233 14.39 -23.92 0.10
N GLY A 234 14.65 -23.51 -1.14
CA GLY A 234 15.94 -23.67 -1.80
C GLY A 234 16.14 -25.05 -2.41
N GLY A 235 17.40 -25.37 -2.73
CA GLY A 235 17.73 -26.55 -3.52
C GLY A 235 17.32 -26.41 -4.99
N ASN A 236 16.93 -27.52 -5.61
CA ASN A 236 16.54 -27.59 -7.01
C ASN A 236 15.12 -28.18 -7.14
N PRO A 237 14.36 -27.80 -8.19
CA PRO A 237 13.08 -28.43 -8.48
C PRO A 237 13.26 -29.89 -8.88
N SER A 238 12.17 -30.64 -8.86
CA SER A 238 12.13 -32.04 -9.30
C SER A 238 10.91 -32.28 -10.21
N GLY A 239 10.83 -33.48 -10.79
CA GLY A 239 9.69 -33.89 -11.62
C GLY A 239 9.54 -33.04 -12.89
N ASP A 240 8.29 -32.82 -13.30
CA ASP A 240 7.94 -32.16 -14.56
C ASP A 240 8.50 -30.74 -14.68
N LEU A 241 8.60 -30.00 -13.57
CA LEU A 241 9.17 -28.65 -13.58
C LEU A 241 10.68 -28.70 -13.88
N ALA A 242 11.42 -29.63 -13.30
CA ALA A 242 12.85 -29.79 -13.58
C ALA A 242 13.08 -30.16 -15.05
N ALA A 243 12.29 -31.10 -15.58
CA ALA A 243 12.36 -31.48 -16.99
C ALA A 243 12.01 -30.31 -17.94
N ALA A 244 11.05 -29.47 -17.57
CA ALA A 244 10.71 -28.26 -18.33
C ALA A 244 11.84 -27.23 -18.28
N ILE A 245 12.49 -27.01 -17.13
CA ILE A 245 13.66 -26.12 -17.01
C ILE A 245 14.82 -26.63 -17.89
N ASP A 246 15.08 -27.92 -17.88
CA ASP A 246 16.12 -28.52 -18.70
C ASP A 246 15.85 -28.35 -20.20
N SER A 247 14.61 -28.60 -20.63
CA SER A 247 14.23 -28.57 -22.05
C SER A 247 14.00 -27.15 -22.61
N ASP A 248 13.33 -26.27 -21.87
CA ASP A 248 12.93 -24.95 -22.36
C ASP A 248 13.99 -23.87 -22.07
N LEU A 249 14.74 -24.00 -20.97
CA LEU A 249 15.67 -22.97 -20.50
C LEU A 249 17.14 -23.39 -20.58
N GLY A 250 17.42 -24.63 -20.98
CA GLY A 250 18.79 -25.13 -21.10
C GLY A 250 19.43 -25.51 -19.76
N GLY A 251 18.62 -25.90 -18.78
CA GLY A 251 19.08 -26.39 -17.48
C GLY A 251 19.09 -25.34 -16.36
N MET A 252 19.27 -25.83 -15.13
CA MET A 252 19.16 -25.01 -13.92
C MET A 252 20.14 -23.83 -13.88
N ASP A 253 21.37 -24.01 -14.34
CA ASP A 253 22.39 -22.95 -14.35
C ASP A 253 22.00 -21.85 -15.35
N SER A 254 21.61 -22.23 -16.58
CA SER A 254 21.11 -21.31 -17.60
C SER A 254 19.87 -20.54 -17.13
N PHE A 255 18.95 -21.21 -16.43
CA PHE A 255 17.80 -20.56 -15.81
C PHE A 255 18.22 -19.56 -14.74
N LYS A 256 19.11 -19.93 -13.80
CA LYS A 256 19.59 -19.03 -12.75
C LYS A 256 20.26 -17.80 -13.33
N ASP A 257 21.06 -17.96 -14.38
CA ASP A 257 21.74 -16.85 -15.07
C ASP A 257 20.73 -15.94 -15.77
N ALA A 258 19.76 -16.51 -16.50
CA ALA A 258 18.72 -15.74 -17.20
C ALA A 258 17.82 -14.98 -16.21
N PHE A 259 17.35 -15.65 -15.15
CA PHE A 259 16.50 -15.05 -14.11
C PHE A 259 17.26 -13.97 -13.34
N SER A 260 18.52 -14.23 -13.00
CA SER A 260 19.37 -13.25 -12.35
C SER A 260 19.64 -12.03 -13.22
N THR A 261 19.87 -12.25 -14.51
CA THR A 261 20.06 -11.16 -15.47
C THR A 261 18.78 -10.32 -15.58
N ALA A 262 17.62 -10.95 -15.71
CA ALA A 262 16.34 -10.25 -15.84
C ALA A 262 16.05 -9.31 -14.66
N GLY A 263 16.34 -9.73 -13.42
CA GLY A 263 16.19 -8.89 -12.22
C GLY A 263 17.28 -7.84 -12.05
N ALA A 264 18.53 -8.16 -12.39
CA ALA A 264 19.65 -7.22 -12.29
C ALA A 264 19.54 -6.09 -13.32
N THR A 265 19.13 -6.39 -14.56
CA THR A 265 19.00 -5.40 -15.64
C THR A 265 17.66 -4.65 -15.63
N ARG A 266 16.73 -5.01 -14.73
CA ARG A 266 15.51 -4.23 -14.51
C ARG A 266 15.86 -2.91 -13.84
N PHE A 267 16.05 -1.87 -14.65
CA PHE A 267 16.35 -0.53 -14.16
C PHE A 267 15.17 0.06 -13.39
N GLY A 268 15.47 0.64 -12.23
CA GLY A 268 14.47 1.12 -11.29
C GLY A 268 13.74 -0.03 -10.59
N SER A 269 12.44 0.18 -10.38
CA SER A 269 11.52 -0.73 -9.71
C SER A 269 10.91 -1.76 -10.68
N GLY A 270 10.70 -2.99 -10.21
CA GLY A 270 10.06 -4.02 -11.01
C GLY A 270 10.23 -5.43 -10.45
N TRP A 271 10.02 -6.40 -11.33
CA TRP A 271 10.01 -7.83 -11.00
C TRP A 271 10.73 -8.65 -12.07
N ALA A 272 11.34 -9.76 -11.65
CA ALA A 272 11.79 -10.84 -12.55
C ALA A 272 10.83 -12.05 -12.42
N TRP A 273 10.55 -12.73 -13.52
CA TRP A 273 9.52 -13.76 -13.59
C TRP A 273 10.01 -15.02 -14.29
N LEU A 274 9.57 -16.17 -13.80
CA LEU A 274 9.44 -17.40 -14.56
C LEU A 274 7.96 -17.57 -14.88
N VAL A 275 7.63 -17.65 -16.17
CA VAL A 275 6.25 -17.76 -16.65
C VAL A 275 6.05 -19.02 -17.48
N VAL A 276 4.82 -19.48 -17.56
CA VAL A 276 4.37 -20.47 -18.55
C VAL A 276 3.64 -19.73 -19.67
N LYS A 277 4.10 -19.90 -20.91
CA LYS A 277 3.43 -19.39 -22.11
C LYS A 277 3.33 -20.52 -23.13
N GLU A 278 2.11 -20.81 -23.58
CA GLU A 278 1.85 -21.87 -24.57
C GLU A 278 2.47 -23.22 -24.17
N GLY A 279 2.40 -23.54 -22.86
CA GLY A 279 2.94 -24.78 -22.28
C GLY A 279 4.45 -24.81 -22.09
N LYS A 280 5.18 -23.72 -22.37
CA LYS A 280 6.64 -23.62 -22.22
C LYS A 280 7.07 -22.60 -21.18
N LEU A 281 8.22 -22.83 -20.56
CA LEU A 281 8.84 -21.89 -19.64
C LEU A 281 9.54 -20.74 -20.38
N ALA A 282 9.41 -19.54 -19.83
CA ALA A 282 10.16 -18.37 -20.26
C ALA A 282 10.53 -17.48 -19.07
N VAL A 283 11.66 -16.77 -19.18
CA VAL A 283 12.11 -15.76 -18.22
C VAL A 283 11.90 -14.38 -18.79
N LEU A 284 11.32 -13.47 -18.01
CA LEU A 284 11.14 -12.07 -18.39
C LEU A 284 11.17 -11.15 -17.17
N SER A 285 11.08 -9.83 -17.38
CA SER A 285 10.92 -8.86 -16.30
C SER A 285 9.88 -7.79 -16.64
N THR A 286 9.20 -7.27 -15.63
CA THR A 286 8.21 -6.20 -15.77
C THR A 286 8.62 -4.96 -14.95
N PRO A 287 8.28 -3.75 -15.41
CA PRO A 287 8.50 -2.53 -14.63
C PRO A 287 7.43 -2.35 -13.54
N ASN A 288 7.80 -1.67 -12.47
CA ASN A 288 6.88 -1.28 -11.39
C ASN A 288 6.05 -2.46 -10.85
N GLN A 289 4.72 -2.37 -10.90
CA GLN A 289 3.80 -3.43 -10.50
C GLN A 289 3.07 -4.07 -11.69
N ASP A 290 3.59 -3.88 -12.91
CA ASP A 290 3.07 -4.59 -14.06
C ASP A 290 3.26 -6.11 -13.86
N SER A 291 2.28 -6.89 -14.32
CA SER A 291 2.28 -8.33 -14.22
C SER A 291 2.27 -8.97 -15.60
N PRO A 292 2.90 -10.14 -15.81
CA PRO A 292 2.82 -10.88 -17.08
C PRO A 292 1.39 -11.23 -17.51
N LEU A 293 0.45 -11.22 -16.55
CA LEU A 293 -0.98 -11.40 -16.79
C LEU A 293 -1.59 -10.25 -17.60
N MET A 294 -1.06 -9.02 -17.49
CA MET A 294 -1.63 -7.82 -18.10
C MET A 294 -1.42 -7.75 -19.62
N ASP A 295 -0.31 -8.30 -20.12
CA ASP A 295 0.06 -8.27 -21.54
C ASP A 295 0.02 -9.65 -22.21
N GLY A 296 -0.42 -10.68 -21.48
CA GLY A 296 -0.44 -12.06 -21.96
C GLY A 296 0.95 -12.62 -22.27
N SER A 297 2.00 -12.09 -21.62
CA SER A 297 3.36 -12.61 -21.77
C SER A 297 3.58 -13.94 -21.05
N GLY A 298 2.65 -14.35 -20.18
CA GLY A 298 2.55 -15.72 -19.66
C GLY A 298 1.91 -15.77 -18.27
N THR A 299 1.62 -16.98 -17.80
CA THR A 299 1.15 -17.23 -16.43
C THR A 299 2.34 -17.27 -15.48
N PRO A 300 2.48 -16.35 -14.51
CA PRO A 300 3.62 -16.32 -13.60
C PRO A 300 3.57 -17.48 -12.60
N ILE A 301 4.68 -18.21 -12.48
CA ILE A 301 4.83 -19.35 -11.54
C ILE A 301 5.92 -19.12 -10.49
N LEU A 302 6.87 -18.23 -10.76
CA LEU A 302 7.87 -17.70 -9.82
C LEU A 302 8.06 -16.21 -10.12
N GLY A 303 8.16 -15.38 -9.10
CA GLY A 303 8.42 -13.95 -9.21
C GLY A 303 9.40 -13.49 -8.14
N LEU A 304 10.30 -12.58 -8.50
CA LEU A 304 11.22 -11.93 -7.57
C LEU A 304 11.00 -10.42 -7.60
N ASP A 305 10.63 -9.86 -6.45
CA ASP A 305 10.50 -8.41 -6.26
C ASP A 305 11.90 -7.77 -6.25
N VAL A 306 12.19 -6.89 -7.20
CA VAL A 306 13.46 -6.13 -7.24
C VAL A 306 13.26 -4.64 -6.96
N TRP A 307 12.12 -4.25 -6.39
CA TRP A 307 11.97 -2.96 -5.73
C TRP A 307 12.91 -2.87 -4.52
N GLU A 308 13.49 -1.69 -4.28
CA GLU A 308 14.45 -1.50 -3.19
C GLU A 308 13.87 -1.85 -1.81
N HIS A 309 12.56 -1.64 -1.58
CA HIS A 309 11.92 -2.02 -0.32
C HIS A 309 12.06 -3.51 0.03
N ALA A 310 12.27 -4.38 -0.97
CA ALA A 310 12.34 -5.83 -0.77
C ALA A 310 13.71 -6.29 -0.22
N TYR A 311 14.73 -5.44 -0.27
CA TYR A 311 16.10 -5.85 0.10
C TYR A 311 16.97 -4.78 0.75
N TYR A 312 16.60 -3.50 0.72
CA TYR A 312 17.54 -2.43 1.08
C TYR A 312 17.98 -2.47 2.55
N LEU A 313 17.12 -2.94 3.46
CA LEU A 313 17.46 -3.04 4.88
C LEU A 313 18.64 -3.99 5.14
N ASN A 314 18.70 -5.13 4.44
CA ASN A 314 19.74 -6.14 4.62
C ASN A 314 20.89 -6.04 3.59
N TYR A 315 20.57 -5.73 2.33
CA TYR A 315 21.51 -5.78 1.20
C TYR A 315 21.92 -4.41 0.66
N GLN A 316 21.23 -3.33 1.03
CA GLN A 316 21.47 -1.97 0.52
C GLN A 316 21.52 -1.97 -1.02
N ASN A 317 22.59 -1.45 -1.63
CA ASN A 317 22.76 -1.42 -3.08
C ASN A 317 23.16 -2.77 -3.72
N ARG A 318 23.36 -3.82 -2.91
CA ARG A 318 23.83 -5.14 -3.39
C ARG A 318 22.66 -6.02 -3.82
N ARG A 319 21.87 -5.54 -4.78
CA ARG A 319 20.77 -6.31 -5.38
C ARG A 319 21.20 -7.72 -5.83
N PRO A 320 22.37 -7.93 -6.47
CA PRO A 320 22.81 -9.28 -6.84
C PRO A 320 22.93 -10.24 -5.66
N ASP A 321 23.38 -9.77 -4.48
CA ASP A 321 23.48 -10.60 -3.28
C ASP A 321 22.10 -11.02 -2.76
N TYR A 322 21.12 -10.12 -2.81
CA TYR A 322 19.72 -10.43 -2.49
C TYR A 322 19.15 -11.48 -3.43
N MET A 323 19.41 -11.36 -4.73
CA MET A 323 18.93 -12.31 -5.72
C MET A 323 19.56 -13.70 -5.51
N ALA A 324 20.85 -13.76 -5.19
CA ALA A 324 21.51 -15.00 -4.81
C ALA A 324 20.91 -15.60 -3.53
N ALA A 325 20.55 -14.77 -2.55
CA ALA A 325 19.90 -15.20 -1.32
C ALA A 325 18.49 -15.77 -1.58
N PHE A 326 17.70 -15.14 -2.46
CA PHE A 326 16.35 -15.56 -2.82
C PHE A 326 16.29 -17.03 -3.28
N PHE A 327 17.28 -17.50 -4.06
CA PHE A 327 17.32 -18.91 -4.50
C PHE A 327 17.36 -19.92 -3.35
N ASN A 328 17.72 -19.52 -2.13
CA ASN A 328 17.75 -20.40 -0.97
C ASN A 328 16.39 -20.50 -0.24
N VAL A 329 15.42 -19.66 -0.60
CA VAL A 329 14.09 -19.66 0.04
C VAL A 329 12.96 -20.04 -0.93
N ILE A 330 13.26 -20.30 -2.20
CA ILE A 330 12.24 -20.70 -3.18
C ILE A 330 11.58 -22.01 -2.74
N ASP A 331 10.26 -22.02 -2.64
CA ASP A 331 9.47 -23.24 -2.49
C ASP A 331 9.22 -23.88 -3.85
N TRP A 332 10.12 -24.78 -4.27
CA TRP A 332 9.99 -25.47 -5.55
C TRP A 332 8.75 -26.35 -5.66
N ASN A 333 8.15 -26.80 -4.55
CA ASN A 333 6.90 -27.56 -4.60
C ASN A 333 5.73 -26.63 -4.95
N ALA A 334 5.68 -25.44 -4.36
CA ALA A 334 4.69 -24.43 -4.70
C ALA A 334 4.82 -24.00 -6.17
N VAL A 335 6.05 -23.75 -6.64
CA VAL A 335 6.31 -23.40 -8.05
C VAL A 335 5.91 -24.54 -8.98
N ALA A 336 6.20 -25.80 -8.63
CA ALA A 336 5.81 -26.96 -9.42
C ALA A 336 4.28 -27.14 -9.48
N GLY A 337 3.57 -26.90 -8.37
CA GLY A 337 2.11 -26.92 -8.35
C GLY A 337 1.50 -25.86 -9.29
N ARG A 338 2.09 -24.66 -9.31
CA ARG A 338 1.68 -23.58 -10.23
C ARG A 338 2.00 -23.90 -11.69
N PHE A 339 3.17 -24.50 -11.95
CA PHE A 339 3.52 -24.99 -13.27
C PHE A 339 2.51 -26.02 -13.79
N ALA A 340 2.14 -27.00 -12.95
CA ALA A 340 1.16 -28.02 -13.31
C ALA A 340 -0.23 -27.42 -13.59
N ALA A 341 -0.64 -26.39 -12.84
CA ALA A 341 -1.92 -25.71 -13.04
C ALA A 341 -1.96 -24.80 -14.28
N ALA A 342 -0.80 -24.31 -14.73
CA ALA A 342 -0.68 -23.39 -15.87
C ALA A 342 -0.44 -24.09 -17.22
N LYS A 343 -0.24 -25.41 -17.21
CA LYS A 343 0.03 -26.23 -18.39
C LYS A 343 -1.24 -26.64 -19.14
#